data_AF-A0A3P8BKT0-F1
#
_entry.id   AF-A0A3P8BKT0-F1
#
_cell.length_a   1.000
_cell.length_b   1.000
_cell.length_c   1.000
_cell.angle_alpha   90.00
_cell.angle_beta   90.00
_cell.angle_gamma   90.00
#
_symmetry.space_group_name_H-M   'P 1'
#
loop_
_entity.id
_entity.type
_entity.pdbx_description
1 polymer ?
#
loop_
_entity_poly.entity_id
_entity_poly.type
_entity_poly.pdbx_seq_one_letter_code
_entity_poly.pdbx_strand_id
1 'polypeptide(L)'
;MEDVESSTYLGSIIDEQGGSDADVKARIGKARTAFLQLKNIWNSKQLSTNIKVRIFNPNIKAVLLYGAENWRTTTTTIKKVQVFINSCLRKIHSLAGYHQQ
;
A
#
# COMPACT_ATOMS: atom_id res chain seq x y z
N MET A 1 -2.50 -36.05 19.37
CA MET A 1 -3.00 -35.31 18.20
C MET A 1 -3.96 -34.29 18.76
N GLU A 2 -3.43 -33.13 19.11
CA GLU A 2 -4.19 -32.03 19.70
C GLU A 2 -4.40 -31.03 18.58
N ASP A 3 -5.57 -31.12 17.93
CA ASP A 3 -6.04 -30.14 16.96
C ASP A 3 -6.73 -29.04 17.76
N VAL A 4 -5.92 -28.12 18.31
CA VAL A 4 -6.41 -26.95 19.02
C VAL A 4 -6.92 -25.97 17.98
N GLU A 5 -8.24 -25.91 17.89
CA GLU A 5 -9.07 -24.83 17.34
C GLU A 5 -8.39 -23.46 17.52
N SER A 6 -7.69 -23.02 16.47
CA SER A 6 -7.24 -21.62 16.34
C SER A 6 -8.34 -20.72 15.76
N SER A 7 -9.58 -21.19 15.77
CA SER A 7 -10.76 -20.37 15.51
C SER A 7 -11.04 -19.52 16.74
N THR A 8 -10.78 -18.21 16.63
CA THR A 8 -11.11 -17.14 17.60
C THR A 8 -9.92 -16.56 18.39
N TYR A 9 -8.82 -16.17 17.74
CA TYR A 9 -7.82 -15.32 18.40
C TYR A 9 -8.13 -13.81 18.34
N LEU A 10 -9.04 -13.31 17.50
CA LEU A 10 -9.29 -11.85 17.42
C LEU A 10 -10.59 -11.48 16.68
N GLY A 11 -11.73 -12.04 17.12
CA GLY A 11 -13.08 -11.45 16.94
C GLY A 11 -13.46 -10.86 15.58
N SER A 12 -12.87 -11.31 14.47
CA SER A 12 -13.09 -10.74 13.15
C SER A 12 -14.18 -11.55 12.45
N ILE A 13 -15.44 -11.15 12.63
CA ILE A 13 -16.64 -11.75 12.01
C ILE A 13 -16.37 -12.12 10.56
N ILE A 14 -16.21 -13.40 10.22
CA ILE A 14 -16.01 -13.91 8.84
C ILE A 14 -17.29 -13.79 8.02
N ASP A 15 -17.66 -12.56 7.66
CA ASP A 15 -18.54 -12.28 6.52
C ASP A 15 -17.80 -12.30 5.15
N GLU A 16 -18.51 -12.81 4.14
CA GLU A 16 -18.09 -13.07 2.77
C GLU A 16 -17.88 -11.78 1.96
N GLN A 17 -16.67 -11.22 2.09
CA GLN A 17 -15.82 -10.77 0.96
C GLN A 17 -16.28 -9.59 0.05
N GLY A 18 -17.47 -8.99 0.22
CA GLY A 18 -17.98 -7.99 -0.72
C GLY A 18 -17.48 -6.54 -0.53
N GLY A 19 -17.70 -5.95 0.66
CA GLY A 19 -17.54 -4.50 0.86
C GLY A 19 -16.10 -4.03 0.94
N SER A 20 -15.30 -4.63 1.83
CA SER A 20 -13.93 -4.18 2.10
C SER A 20 -13.00 -4.36 0.89
N ASP A 21 -13.25 -5.33 -0.01
CA ASP A 21 -12.40 -5.53 -1.19
C ASP A 21 -12.57 -4.43 -2.23
N ALA A 22 -13.82 -4.03 -2.47
CA ALA A 22 -14.16 -2.91 -3.35
C ALA A 22 -13.52 -1.60 -2.84
N ASP A 23 -13.60 -1.35 -1.53
CA ASP A 23 -12.98 -0.17 -0.91
C ASP A 23 -11.46 -0.18 -1.03
N VAL A 24 -10.81 -1.31 -0.76
CA VAL A 24 -9.35 -1.47 -0.90
C VAL A 24 -8.93 -1.23 -2.35
N LYS A 25 -9.65 -1.80 -3.32
CA LYS A 25 -9.39 -1.59 -4.74
C LYS A 25 -9.57 -0.13 -5.14
N ALA A 26 -10.62 0.53 -4.66
CA ALA A 26 -10.85 1.95 -4.91
C ALA A 26 -9.73 2.84 -4.33
N ARG A 27 -9.28 2.57 -3.09
CA ARG A 27 -8.16 3.32 -2.49
C ARG A 27 -6.83 3.07 -3.18
N ILE A 28 -6.54 1.84 -3.61
CA ILE A 28 -5.37 1.55 -4.44
C ILE A 28 -5.44 2.34 -5.76
N GLY A 29 -6.63 2.44 -6.38
CA GLY A 29 -6.84 3.28 -7.56
C GLY A 29 -6.51 4.75 -7.31
N LYS A 30 -7.05 5.34 -6.25
CA LYS A 30 -6.78 6.75 -5.87
C LYS A 30 -5.31 6.99 -5.55
N ALA A 31 -4.69 6.11 -4.76
CA ALA A 31 -3.28 6.20 -4.40
C ALA A 31 -2.37 6.05 -5.63
N ARG A 32 -2.75 5.21 -6.60
CA ARG A 32 -2.04 5.08 -7.88
C ARG A 32 -2.10 6.38 -8.68
N THR A 33 -3.26 7.02 -8.77
CA THR A 33 -3.42 8.32 -9.45
C THR A 33 -2.56 9.39 -8.78
N ALA A 34 -2.61 9.51 -7.45
CA ALA A 34 -1.77 10.43 -6.69
C ALA A 34 -0.27 10.17 -6.92
N PHE A 35 0.14 8.90 -6.95
CA PHE A 35 1.52 8.52 -7.25
C PHE A 35 1.94 8.97 -8.66
N LEU A 36 1.07 8.80 -9.66
CA LEU A 36 1.37 9.22 -11.03
C LEU A 36 1.44 10.74 -11.19
N GLN A 37 0.62 11.50 -10.45
CA GLN A 37 0.67 12.96 -10.44
C GLN A 37 2.03 13.48 -9.93
N LEU A 38 2.65 12.78 -8.99
CA LEU A 38 3.96 13.11 -8.44
C LEU A 38 5.14 12.56 -9.28
N LYS A 39 4.91 12.14 -10.53
CA LYS A 39 5.96 11.59 -11.43
C LYS A 39 7.23 12.44 -11.50
N ASN A 40 7.09 13.76 -11.50
CA ASN A 40 8.23 14.68 -11.60
C ASN A 40 9.11 14.62 -10.35
N ILE A 41 8.51 14.40 -9.17
CA ILE A 41 9.25 14.21 -7.90
C ILE A 41 10.02 12.89 -7.96
N TRP A 42 9.37 11.81 -8.41
CA TRP A 42 10.02 10.49 -8.50
C TRP A 42 11.18 10.47 -9.48
N ASN A 43 11.05 11.20 -10.60
CA ASN A 43 12.07 11.32 -11.64
C ASN A 43 13.16 12.37 -11.34
N SER A 44 12.95 13.23 -10.32
CA SER A 44 13.90 14.30 -10.01
C SER A 44 15.24 13.73 -9.52
N LYS A 45 16.33 14.14 -10.17
CA LYS A 45 17.71 13.78 -9.76
C LYS A 45 18.21 14.60 -8.57
N GLN A 46 17.62 15.78 -8.35
CA GLN A 46 18.03 16.68 -7.26
C GLN A 46 17.55 16.18 -5.89
N LEU A 47 16.49 15.37 -5.87
CA LEU A 47 15.94 14.81 -4.64
C LEU A 47 16.56 13.45 -4.35
N SER A 48 17.10 13.29 -3.14
CA SER A 48 17.57 11.98 -2.67
C SER A 48 16.42 10.99 -2.50
N THR A 49 16.73 9.71 -2.60
CA THR A 49 15.76 8.61 -2.35
C THR A 49 15.09 8.77 -0.99
N ASN A 50 15.83 9.17 0.06
CA ASN A 50 15.27 9.37 1.40
C ASN A 50 14.21 10.48 1.42
N ILE A 51 14.47 11.61 0.74
CA ILE A 51 13.48 12.69 0.62
C ILE A 51 12.24 12.22 -0.13
N LYS A 52 12.40 11.49 -1.25
CA LYS A 52 11.28 10.93 -2.01
C LYS A 52 10.43 9.98 -1.17
N VAL A 53 11.05 9.12 -0.34
CA VAL A 53 10.34 8.24 0.60
C VAL A 53 9.59 9.03 1.68
N ARG A 54 10.20 10.11 2.20
CA ARG A 54 9.52 11.02 3.15
C ARG A 54 8.30 11.71 2.54
N ILE A 55 8.33 12.02 1.24
CA ILE A 55 7.17 12.58 0.51
C ILE A 55 6.10 11.49 0.26
N PHE A 56 6.52 10.26 -0.05
CA PHE A 56 5.63 9.14 -0.32
C PHE A 56 4.70 8.83 0.86
N ASN A 57 5.23 8.79 2.09
CA ASN A 57 4.46 8.41 3.28
C ASN A 57 3.19 9.27 3.50
N PRO A 58 3.26 10.60 3.66
CA PRO A 58 2.07 11.41 3.92
C PRO A 58 1.15 11.53 2.70
N ASN A 59 1.68 11.52 1.47
CA ASN A 59 0.84 11.76 0.28
C ASN A 59 0.19 10.50 -0.27
N ILE A 60 0.89 9.36 -0.23
CA ILE A 60 0.41 8.12 -0.85
C ILE A 60 -0.11 7.14 0.19
N LYS A 61 0.58 6.96 1.34
CA LYS A 61 0.04 6.07 2.38
C LYS A 61 -1.23 6.63 3.02
N ALA A 62 -1.35 7.95 3.20
CA ALA A 62 -2.58 8.54 3.72
C ALA A 62 -3.77 8.28 2.80
N VAL A 63 -3.62 8.50 1.49
CA VAL A 63 -4.68 8.22 0.50
C VAL A 63 -5.02 6.74 0.44
N LEU A 64 -4.01 5.88 0.53
CA LEU A 64 -4.17 4.43 0.50
C LEU A 64 -4.89 3.88 1.74
N LEU A 65 -4.61 4.42 2.92
CA LEU A 65 -5.11 3.91 4.20
C LEU A 65 -6.28 4.72 4.76
N TYR A 66 -6.78 5.71 4.04
CA TYR A 66 -7.94 6.47 4.47
C TYR A 66 -9.18 5.56 4.55
N GLY A 67 -9.83 5.51 5.71
CA GLY A 67 -10.98 4.64 5.97
C GLY A 67 -10.58 3.18 6.23
N ALA A 68 -9.28 2.90 6.42
CA ALA A 68 -8.81 1.56 6.72
C ALA A 68 -9.22 1.08 8.12
N GLU A 69 -9.64 1.98 9.01
CA GLU A 69 -10.22 1.66 10.31
C GLU A 69 -11.53 0.85 10.20
N ASN A 70 -12.26 1.00 9.08
CA ASN A 70 -13.45 0.22 8.77
C ASN A 70 -13.15 -0.99 7.89
N TRP A 71 -11.90 -1.15 7.44
CA TRP A 71 -11.53 -2.29 6.64
C TRP A 71 -11.43 -3.53 7.49
N ARG A 72 -11.85 -4.63 6.89
CA ARG A 72 -11.60 -5.93 7.47
C ARG A 72 -10.12 -6.26 7.33
N THR A 73 -9.42 -6.40 8.45
CA THR A 73 -8.00 -6.76 8.53
C THR A 73 -7.78 -8.23 8.18
N THR A 74 -8.00 -8.59 6.91
CA THR A 74 -7.67 -9.92 6.40
C THR A 74 -6.24 -9.96 5.89
N THR A 75 -5.64 -11.15 5.91
CA THR A 75 -4.33 -11.38 5.29
C THR A 75 -4.33 -11.02 3.80
N THR A 76 -5.45 -11.21 3.11
CA THR A 76 -5.63 -10.82 1.70
C THR A 76 -5.60 -9.30 1.51
N THR A 77 -6.34 -8.54 2.33
CA THR A 77 -6.32 -7.07 2.31
C THR A 77 -4.92 -6.53 2.56
N ILE A 78 -4.25 -7.04 3.60
CA ILE A 78 -2.87 -6.65 3.93
C ILE A 78 -1.92 -6.94 2.76
N LYS A 79 -2.01 -8.13 2.15
CA LYS A 79 -1.19 -8.51 0.98
C LYS A 79 -1.43 -7.57 -0.21
N LYS A 80 -2.68 -7.24 -0.54
CA LYS A 80 -3.01 -6.31 -1.64
C LYS A 80 -2.39 -4.93 -1.43
N VAL A 81 -2.52 -4.38 -0.22
CA VAL A 81 -1.92 -3.09 0.16
C VAL A 81 -0.39 -3.14 0.10
N GLN A 82 0.23 -4.20 0.63
CA GLN A 82 1.69 -4.39 0.62
C GLN A 82 2.25 -4.50 -0.80
N VAL A 83 1.60 -5.27 -1.68
CA VAL A 83 2.01 -5.39 -3.09
C VAL A 83 2.07 -4.01 -3.77
N PHE A 84 1.07 -3.16 -3.52
CA PHE A 84 1.04 -1.81 -4.06
C PHE A 84 2.17 -0.93 -3.51
N ILE A 85 2.34 -0.89 -2.18
CA ILE A 85 3.41 -0.11 -1.52
C ILE A 85 4.79 -0.53 -2.05
N ASN A 86 5.06 -1.83 -2.10
CA ASN A 86 6.33 -2.36 -2.57
C ASN A 86 6.58 -2.04 -4.05
N SER A 87 5.54 -2.03 -4.88
CA SER A 87 5.64 -1.58 -6.28
C SER A 87 6.04 -0.10 -6.38
N CYS A 88 5.45 0.77 -5.58
CA CYS A 88 5.80 2.19 -5.53
C CYS A 88 7.24 2.42 -5.06
N LEU A 89 7.66 1.76 -3.98
CA LEU A 89 9.01 1.89 -3.44
C LEU A 89 10.07 1.43 -4.44
N ARG A 90 9.83 0.30 -5.12
CA ARG A 90 10.71 -0.16 -6.21
C ARG A 90 10.85 0.86 -7.32
N LYS A 91 9.77 1.55 -7.71
CA LYS A 91 9.83 2.61 -8.74
C LYS A 91 10.64 3.81 -8.27
N ILE A 92 10.43 4.27 -7.03
CA ILE A 92 11.20 5.38 -6.44
C ILE A 92 12.71 5.04 -6.42
N HIS A 93 13.05 3.79 -6.07
CA HIS A 93 14.44 3.33 -5.99
C HIS A 93 15.07 3.06 -7.37
N SER A 94 14.35 2.37 -8.26
CA SER A 94 14.83 1.99 -9.59
C SER A 94 15.08 3.20 -10.49
N LEU A 95 14.25 4.25 -10.42
CA LEU A 95 14.47 5.50 -11.15
C LEU A 95 15.74 6.25 -10.71
N ALA A 96 16.29 5.94 -9.53
CA ALA A 96 17.57 6.47 -9.07
C ALA A 96 18.78 5.67 -9.59
N GLY A 97 18.60 4.40 -9.99
CA GLY A 97 19.69 3.47 -10.35
C GLY A 97 20.05 3.39 -11.84
N TYR A 98 19.29 4.02 -12.74
CA TYR A 98 19.49 3.89 -14.19
C TYR A 98 20.72 4.63 -14.77
N HIS A 99 21.52 5.34 -13.97
CA HIS A 99 22.70 6.09 -14.48
C HIS A 99 23.92 6.00 -13.57
N GLN A 100 24.19 4.81 -13.02
CA GLN A 100 25.51 4.50 -12.45
C GLN A 100 26.28 3.45 -13.26
N GLN A 101 25.92 3.30 -14.54
CA GLN A 101 26.64 2.56 -15.58
C GLN A 101 26.89 3.47 -16.77
#